data_AF-A0A1B6IFM7-F1
#
_entry.id   AF-A0A1B6IFM7-F1
#
_cell.length_a   1.000
_cell.length_b   1.000
_cell.length_c   1.000
_cell.angle_alpha   90.00
_cell.angle_beta   90.00
_cell.angle_gamma   90.00
#
_symmetry.space_group_name_H-M   'P 1'
#
loop_
_entity.id
_entity.type
_entity.pdbx_description
1 polymer ?
#
loop_
_entity_poly.entity_id
_entity_poly.type
_entity_poly.pdbx_seq_one_letter_code
_entity_poly.pdbx_strand_id
1 'polypeptide(L)'
;ALLKKYHNNDTTIIAFGGGVIGDLAGFAAANYLRGVRIIQIPTTLLSQVDSSVGGKTAVNHPLGKNMIGTIYQPTSVIIDPNCLATLPRRELSSGLAEVIKYGILFDVNFFNWLELNIDALLGLEPHTVTWCIRRCCEIKAKIVTADEHD
;
A
#
# COMPACT_ATOMS: atom_id res chain seq x y z
N ALA A 1 10.93 14.21 -15.98
CA ALA A 1 10.79 15.33 -15.02
C ALA A 1 12.07 15.53 -14.21
N LEU A 2 12.54 14.50 -13.50
CA LEU A 2 13.71 14.55 -12.61
C LEU A 2 15.01 15.03 -13.31
N LEU A 3 15.37 14.44 -14.45
CA LEU A 3 16.56 14.86 -15.22
C LEU A 3 16.51 16.33 -15.66
N LYS A 4 15.34 16.80 -16.12
CA LYS A 4 15.15 18.21 -16.56
C LYS A 4 15.31 19.21 -15.41
N LYS A 5 15.13 18.76 -14.16
CA LYS A 5 15.27 19.56 -12.95
C LYS A 5 16.58 19.27 -12.19
N TYR A 6 17.51 18.53 -12.80
CA TYR A 6 18.82 18.23 -12.23
C TYR A 6 18.79 17.57 -10.85
N HIS A 7 17.81 16.70 -10.59
CA HIS A 7 17.76 15.93 -9.34
C HIS A 7 18.93 14.93 -9.28
N ASN A 8 19.67 14.92 -8.18
CA ASN A 8 20.74 13.96 -7.91
C ASN A 8 20.23 12.75 -7.11
N ASN A 9 21.13 11.88 -6.65
CA ASN A 9 20.84 10.68 -5.86
C ASN A 9 20.31 10.99 -4.44
N ASP A 10 20.43 12.23 -3.95
CA ASP A 10 19.84 12.66 -2.68
C ASP A 10 18.37 13.08 -2.82
N THR A 11 17.79 13.01 -4.01
CA THR A 11 16.37 13.27 -4.15
C THR A 11 15.52 12.22 -3.43
N THR A 12 14.35 12.65 -2.96
CA THR A 12 13.31 11.75 -2.45
C THR A 12 12.08 11.90 -3.33
N ILE A 13 11.57 10.79 -3.85
CA ILE A 13 10.30 10.72 -4.56
C ILE A 13 9.18 10.54 -3.52
N ILE A 14 8.08 11.26 -3.68
CA ILE A 14 6.88 11.08 -2.86
C ILE A 14 5.79 10.49 -3.76
N ALA A 15 5.35 9.28 -3.43
CA ALA A 15 4.24 8.62 -4.10
C ALA A 15 2.94 8.93 -3.35
N PHE A 16 2.22 9.95 -3.81
CA PHE A 16 0.92 10.36 -3.24
C PHE A 16 -0.21 9.85 -4.13
N GLY A 17 -0.93 8.82 -3.68
CA GLY A 17 -2.01 8.22 -4.47
C GLY A 17 -2.36 6.79 -4.06
N GLY A 18 -3.16 6.11 -4.88
CA GLY A 18 -3.45 4.68 -4.72
C GLY A 18 -2.32 3.77 -5.21
N GLY A 19 -2.58 2.46 -5.26
CA GLY A 19 -1.57 1.45 -5.57
C GLY A 19 -0.88 1.64 -6.94
N VAL A 20 -1.61 2.14 -7.95
CA VAL A 20 -1.04 2.45 -9.27
C VAL A 20 0.08 3.49 -9.20
N ILE A 21 -0.12 4.57 -8.42
CA ILE A 21 0.90 5.60 -8.22
C ILE A 21 2.05 5.03 -7.39
N GLY A 22 1.75 4.26 -6.36
CA GLY A 22 2.75 3.60 -5.51
C GLY A 22 3.70 2.71 -6.30
N ASP A 23 3.16 1.85 -7.16
CA ASP A 23 3.93 0.92 -8.01
C ASP A 23 4.79 1.66 -9.04
N LEU A 24 4.19 2.59 -9.78
CA LEU A 24 4.89 3.34 -10.83
C LEU A 24 5.99 4.23 -10.25
N ALA A 25 5.69 4.99 -9.18
CA ALA A 25 6.66 5.86 -8.54
C ALA A 25 7.75 5.05 -7.84
N GLY A 26 7.40 3.91 -7.24
CA GLY A 26 8.35 2.96 -6.66
C GLY A 26 9.32 2.40 -7.70
N PHE A 27 8.80 1.95 -8.84
CA PHE A 27 9.63 1.46 -9.94
C PHE A 27 10.53 2.57 -10.51
N ALA A 28 10.00 3.79 -10.63
CA ALA A 28 10.79 4.95 -11.04
C ALA A 28 11.90 5.29 -10.03
N ALA A 29 11.61 5.23 -8.72
CA ALA A 29 12.59 5.47 -7.67
C ALA A 29 13.72 4.42 -7.66
N ALA A 30 13.37 3.16 -7.86
CA ALA A 30 14.33 2.06 -7.93
C ALA A 30 15.31 2.20 -9.11
N ASN A 31 14.82 2.72 -10.25
CA ASN A 31 15.62 2.81 -11.48
C ASN A 31 16.31 4.16 -11.66
N TYR A 32 15.76 5.26 -11.13
CA TYR A 32 16.36 6.58 -11.27
C TYR A 32 17.72 6.62 -10.57
N LEU A 33 18.79 6.90 -11.33
CA LEU A 33 20.18 6.86 -10.84
C LEU A 33 20.53 5.57 -10.08
N ARG A 34 19.89 4.43 -10.43
CA ARG A 34 20.02 3.11 -9.78
C ARG A 34 19.52 3.07 -8.33
N GLY A 35 18.63 3.99 -7.95
CA GLY A 35 17.98 4.00 -6.66
C GLY A 35 18.05 5.38 -6.02
N VAL A 36 16.88 5.94 -5.73
CA VAL A 36 16.71 7.12 -4.88
C VAL A 36 15.60 6.87 -3.86
N ARG A 37 15.63 7.60 -2.75
CA ARG A 37 14.66 7.40 -1.67
C ARG A 37 13.23 7.59 -2.16
N ILE A 38 12.31 6.83 -1.57
CA ILE A 38 10.88 6.99 -1.79
C ILE A 38 10.11 6.98 -0.49
N ILE A 39 9.13 7.87 -0.38
CA ILE A 39 8.11 7.88 0.67
C ILE A 39 6.76 7.55 0.02
N GLN A 40 6.06 6.56 0.57
CA GLN A 40 4.71 6.19 0.13
C GLN A 40 3.68 6.93 1.00
N ILE A 41 2.73 7.61 0.36
CA ILE A 41 1.57 8.22 1.01
C ILE A 41 0.31 7.63 0.35
N PRO A 42 -0.08 6.39 0.74
CA PRO A 42 -1.19 5.68 0.12
C PRO A 42 -2.55 6.31 0.47
N THR A 43 -3.35 6.62 -0.55
CA THR A 43 -4.63 7.34 -0.39
C THR A 43 -5.88 6.50 -0.65
N THR A 44 -5.71 5.21 -0.96
CA THR A 44 -6.81 4.25 -1.07
C THR A 44 -6.70 3.20 0.03
N LEU A 45 -7.82 2.66 0.52
CA LEU A 45 -7.79 1.63 1.55
C LEU A 45 -6.96 0.43 1.07
N LEU A 46 -7.17 0.00 -0.17
CA LEU A 46 -6.40 -1.07 -0.81
C LEU A 46 -4.88 -0.82 -0.71
N SER A 47 -4.43 0.39 -1.06
CA SER A 47 -3.01 0.71 -0.98
C SER A 47 -2.49 0.81 0.44
N GLN A 48 -3.32 1.21 1.41
CA GLN A 48 -2.94 1.36 2.81
C GLN A 48 -2.75 0.02 3.52
N VAL A 49 -3.55 -0.99 3.15
CA VAL A 49 -3.55 -2.31 3.82
C VAL A 49 -2.72 -3.37 3.09
N ASP A 50 -2.33 -3.10 1.84
CA ASP A 50 -1.63 -4.07 1.01
C ASP A 50 -0.47 -3.42 0.26
N SER A 51 -0.72 -2.70 -0.84
CA SER A 51 0.34 -2.39 -1.81
C SER A 51 1.47 -1.50 -1.28
N SER A 52 1.27 -0.69 -0.24
CA SER A 52 2.34 0.13 0.34
C SER A 52 3.32 -0.65 1.23
N VAL A 53 3.07 -1.93 1.52
CA VAL A 53 3.91 -2.79 2.37
C VAL A 53 4.52 -3.91 1.51
N GLY A 54 5.81 -4.17 1.66
CA GLY A 54 6.51 -5.28 1.00
C GLY A 54 7.33 -4.94 -0.25
N GLY A 55 7.46 -3.66 -0.61
CA GLY A 55 8.43 -3.18 -1.60
C GLY A 55 8.21 -3.64 -3.05
N LYS A 56 7.13 -4.37 -3.36
CA LYS A 56 6.81 -4.77 -4.74
C LYS A 56 6.42 -3.52 -5.53
N THR A 57 7.14 -3.26 -6.62
CA THR A 57 6.89 -2.14 -7.52
C THR A 57 6.91 -2.64 -8.95
N ALA A 58 5.96 -2.22 -9.78
CA ALA A 58 5.86 -2.74 -11.14
C ALA A 58 5.15 -1.81 -12.11
N VAL A 59 5.29 -2.12 -13.40
CA VAL A 59 4.49 -1.57 -14.49
C VAL A 59 3.96 -2.72 -15.35
N ASN A 60 2.88 -2.43 -16.07
CA ASN A 60 2.27 -3.40 -16.98
C ASN A 60 3.04 -3.46 -18.30
N HIS A 61 3.05 -4.64 -18.90
CA HIS A 61 3.33 -4.84 -20.31
C HIS A 61 1.99 -5.13 -21.03
N PRO A 62 1.81 -4.83 -22.33
CA PRO A 62 0.57 -5.16 -23.04
C PRO A 62 0.12 -6.63 -22.93
N LEU A 63 1.08 -7.53 -22.71
CA LEU A 63 0.84 -8.98 -22.56
C LEU A 63 0.69 -9.46 -21.11
N GLY A 64 0.84 -8.59 -20.11
CA GLY A 64 0.78 -9.03 -18.72
C GLY A 64 0.83 -7.91 -17.69
N LYS A 65 0.04 -8.09 -16.63
CA LYS A 65 -0.03 -7.17 -15.49
C LYS A 65 1.20 -7.35 -14.60
N ASN A 66 1.80 -6.24 -14.17
CA ASN A 66 2.92 -6.19 -13.22
C ASN A 66 4.14 -7.06 -13.60
N MET A 67 4.39 -7.27 -14.90
CA MET A 67 5.46 -8.16 -15.39
C MET A 67 6.86 -7.53 -15.35
N ILE A 68 6.95 -6.20 -15.25
CA ILE A 68 8.22 -5.48 -15.25
C ILE A 68 8.30 -4.70 -13.94
N GLY A 69 9.21 -5.07 -13.04
CA GLY A 69 9.22 -4.52 -11.70
C GLY A 69 10.50 -4.78 -10.92
N THR A 70 10.52 -4.27 -9.69
CA THR A 70 11.62 -4.40 -8.73
C THR A 70 11.08 -4.57 -7.32
N ILE A 71 11.83 -5.25 -6.45
CA ILE A 71 11.62 -5.17 -4.99
C ILE A 71 12.44 -3.99 -4.47
N TYR A 72 11.77 -2.90 -4.09
CA TYR A 72 12.39 -1.66 -3.63
C TYR A 72 11.61 -1.09 -2.45
N GLN A 73 12.21 -1.18 -1.26
CA GLN A 73 11.55 -0.79 -0.02
C GLN A 73 11.46 0.74 0.11
N PRO A 74 10.32 1.30 0.56
CA PRO A 74 10.23 2.72 0.86
C PRO A 74 11.00 3.07 2.12
N THR A 75 11.48 4.32 2.20
CA THR A 75 12.08 4.87 3.43
C THR A 75 11.03 5.01 4.53
N SER A 76 9.80 5.36 4.16
CA SER A 76 8.66 5.40 5.08
C SER A 76 7.33 5.26 4.32
N VAL A 77 6.31 4.80 5.05
CA VAL A 77 4.91 4.77 4.63
C VAL A 77 4.12 5.64 5.59
N ILE A 78 3.44 6.65 5.06
CA ILE A 78 2.66 7.61 5.86
C ILE A 78 1.19 7.43 5.50
N ILE A 79 0.40 6.89 6.43
CA ILE A 79 -1.02 6.65 6.24
C ILE A 79 -1.82 7.66 7.05
N ASP A 80 -2.59 8.50 6.36
CA ASP A 80 -3.62 9.35 6.96
C ASP A 80 -5.00 8.79 6.59
N PRO A 81 -5.73 8.16 7.52
CA PRO A 81 -7.08 7.62 7.26
C PRO A 81 -8.08 8.66 6.76
N ASN A 82 -7.87 9.96 7.02
CA ASN A 82 -8.78 11.01 6.61
C ASN A 82 -8.90 11.13 5.08
N CYS A 83 -7.88 10.69 4.32
CA CYS A 83 -7.98 10.70 2.86
C CYS A 83 -9.12 9.79 2.33
N LEU A 84 -9.51 8.76 3.08
CA LEU A 84 -10.58 7.84 2.72
C LEU A 84 -11.95 8.52 2.67
N ALA A 85 -12.13 9.66 3.36
CA ALA A 85 -13.39 10.42 3.32
C ALA A 85 -13.74 10.94 1.92
N THR A 86 -12.75 11.07 1.04
CA THR A 86 -12.95 11.49 -0.36
C THR A 86 -12.93 10.33 -1.35
N LEU A 87 -12.69 9.11 -0.88
CA LEU A 87 -12.58 7.92 -1.70
C LEU A 87 -13.98 7.46 -2.15
N PRO A 88 -14.20 7.14 -3.44
CA PRO A 88 -15.47 6.57 -3.88
C PRO A 88 -15.80 5.30 -3.12
N ARG A 89 -17.06 5.12 -2.71
CA ARG A 89 -17.51 3.95 -1.92
C ARG A 89 -17.12 2.62 -2.54
N ARG A 90 -17.16 2.51 -3.87
CA ARG A 90 -16.74 1.29 -4.59
C ARG A 90 -15.26 0.95 -4.36
N GLU A 91 -14.40 1.95 -4.33
CA GLU A 91 -12.96 1.77 -4.09
C GLU A 91 -12.67 1.46 -2.61
N LEU A 92 -13.48 2.00 -1.69
CA LEU A 92 -13.44 1.59 -0.28
C LEU A 92 -13.80 0.10 -0.13
N SER A 93 -14.92 -0.34 -0.73
CA SER A 93 -15.35 -1.74 -0.72
C SER A 93 -14.32 -2.67 -1.37
N SER A 94 -13.66 -2.23 -2.45
CA SER A 94 -12.55 -2.95 -3.07
C SER A 94 -11.40 -3.17 -2.09
N GLY A 95 -11.01 -2.13 -1.34
CA GLY A 95 -10.00 -2.27 -0.28
C GLY A 95 -10.42 -3.20 0.85
N LEU A 96 -11.70 -3.19 1.25
CA LEU A 96 -12.21 -4.08 2.28
C LEU A 96 -12.13 -5.57 1.90
N ALA A 97 -12.17 -5.91 0.61
CA ALA A 97 -11.97 -7.29 0.17
C ALA A 97 -10.59 -7.82 0.59
N GLU A 98 -9.53 -7.01 0.46
CA GLU A 98 -8.18 -7.37 0.92
C GLU A 98 -8.07 -7.39 2.45
N VAL A 99 -8.79 -6.51 3.15
CA VAL A 99 -8.89 -6.56 4.61
C VAL A 99 -9.46 -7.90 5.06
N ILE A 100 -10.59 -8.32 4.48
CA ILE A 100 -11.26 -9.58 4.80
C ILE A 100 -10.36 -10.78 4.47
N LYS A 101 -9.62 -10.72 3.35
CA LYS A 101 -8.63 -11.75 2.98
C LYS A 101 -7.65 -12.03 4.12
N TYR A 102 -7.14 -11.00 4.80
CA TYR A 102 -6.22 -11.22 5.92
C TYR A 102 -6.86 -11.96 7.08
N GLY A 103 -8.11 -11.62 7.42
CA GLY A 103 -8.85 -12.33 8.48
C GLY A 103 -9.04 -13.81 8.14
N ILE A 104 -9.48 -14.11 6.90
CA ILE A 104 -9.72 -15.48 6.45
C ILE A 104 -8.43 -16.31 6.45
N LEU A 105 -7.34 -15.77 5.90
CA LEU A 105 -6.13 -16.55 5.65
C LEU A 105 -5.18 -16.60 6.84
N PHE A 106 -5.15 -15.58 7.70
CA PHE A 106 -4.04 -15.40 8.65
C PHE A 106 -4.47 -15.06 10.09
N ASP A 107 -5.72 -14.64 10.33
CA ASP A 107 -6.15 -14.24 11.67
C ASP A 107 -7.67 -14.34 11.90
N VAL A 108 -8.10 -15.47 12.48
CA VAL A 108 -9.52 -15.72 12.82
C VAL A 108 -10.09 -14.70 13.81
N ASN A 109 -9.28 -14.17 14.74
CA ASN A 109 -9.75 -13.18 15.69
C ASN A 109 -10.00 -11.84 14.99
N PHE A 110 -9.14 -11.49 14.02
CA PHE A 110 -9.37 -10.33 13.17
C PHE A 110 -10.61 -10.52 12.29
N PHE A 111 -10.84 -11.70 11.74
CA PHE A 111 -12.05 -12.01 10.97
C PHE A 111 -13.33 -11.80 11.82
N ASN A 112 -13.38 -12.39 13.01
CA ASN A 112 -14.52 -12.20 13.93
C ASN A 112 -14.70 -10.73 14.33
N TRP A 113 -13.60 -9.99 14.52
CA TRP A 113 -13.67 -8.55 14.78
C TRP A 113 -14.26 -7.78 13.59
N LEU A 114 -13.91 -8.15 12.35
CA LEU A 114 -14.45 -7.52 11.15
C LEU A 114 -15.97 -7.69 11.05
N GLU A 115 -16.49 -8.89 11.35
CA GLU A 115 -17.94 -9.15 11.36
C GLU A 115 -18.69 -8.22 12.33
N LEU A 116 -18.08 -7.90 13.47
CA LEU A 116 -18.67 -7.01 14.48
C LEU A 116 -18.52 -5.52 14.16
N ASN A 117 -17.59 -5.14 13.26
CA ASN A 117 -17.20 -3.74 13.05
C ASN A 117 -17.35 -3.25 11.59
N ILE A 118 -17.94 -4.06 10.69
CA ILE A 118 -18.01 -3.74 9.26
C ILE A 118 -18.77 -2.43 8.99
N ASP A 119 -19.85 -2.16 9.72
CA ASP A 119 -20.63 -0.93 9.57
C ASP A 119 -19.83 0.30 10.00
N ALA A 120 -19.06 0.18 11.09
CA ALA A 120 -18.18 1.25 11.55
C ALA A 120 -17.02 1.51 10.57
N LEU A 121 -16.51 0.47 9.90
CA LEU A 121 -15.52 0.63 8.82
C LEU A 121 -16.10 1.33 7.60
N LEU A 122 -17.31 0.95 7.18
CA LEU A 122 -18.02 1.62 6.07
C LEU A 122 -18.41 3.06 6.42
N GLY A 123 -18.67 3.33 7.70
CA GLY A 123 -18.88 4.67 8.26
C GLY A 123 -17.61 5.50 8.43
N LEU A 124 -16.43 4.92 8.17
CA LEU A 124 -15.12 5.54 8.36
C LEU A 124 -14.87 6.03 9.80
N GLU A 125 -15.33 5.28 10.80
CA GLU A 125 -15.08 5.60 12.21
C GLU A 125 -13.56 5.63 12.50
N PRO A 126 -13.00 6.77 12.96
CA PRO A 126 -11.56 7.01 12.94
C PRO A 126 -10.73 5.92 13.66
N HIS A 127 -11.16 5.50 14.85
CA HIS A 127 -10.46 4.49 15.63
C HIS A 127 -10.55 3.11 14.97
N THR A 128 -11.72 2.75 14.45
CA THR A 128 -11.98 1.47 13.79
C THR A 128 -11.15 1.32 12.53
N VAL A 129 -11.12 2.35 11.67
CA VAL A 129 -10.33 2.36 10.44
C VAL A 129 -8.83 2.30 10.74
N THR A 130 -8.35 3.11 11.68
CA THR A 130 -6.94 3.14 12.06
C THR A 130 -6.47 1.79 12.59
N TRP A 131 -7.28 1.16 13.46
CA TRP A 131 -6.97 -0.16 13.99
C TRP A 131 -6.97 -1.23 12.89
N CYS A 132 -7.95 -1.20 11.99
CA CYS A 132 -8.05 -2.13 10.87
C CYS A 132 -6.82 -2.05 9.95
N ILE A 133 -6.43 -0.83 9.54
CA ILE A 133 -5.24 -0.61 8.69
C ILE A 133 -3.99 -1.13 9.40
N ARG A 134 -3.80 -0.74 10.68
CA ARG A 134 -2.67 -1.22 11.48
C ARG A 134 -2.61 -2.74 11.50
N ARG A 135 -3.73 -3.43 11.76
CA ARG A 135 -3.75 -4.88 11.86
C ARG A 135 -3.38 -5.55 10.53
N CYS A 136 -3.89 -5.04 9.42
CA CYS A 136 -3.52 -5.53 8.09
C CYS A 136 -2.02 -5.36 7.82
N CYS A 137 -1.45 -4.19 8.13
CA CYS A 137 -0.01 -3.95 7.99
C CYS A 137 0.83 -4.88 8.87
N GLU A 138 0.42 -5.14 10.12
CA GLU A 138 1.10 -6.09 11.01
C GLU A 138 1.09 -7.51 10.44
N ILE A 139 -0.05 -7.96 9.91
CA ILE A 139 -0.18 -9.30 9.28
C ILE A 139 0.72 -9.38 8.04
N LYS A 140 0.62 -8.40 7.14
CA LYS A 140 1.42 -8.40 5.91
C LYS A 140 2.92 -8.31 6.18
N ALA A 141 3.35 -7.48 7.13
CA ALA A 141 4.76 -7.38 7.51
C ALA A 141 5.31 -8.73 7.98
N LYS A 142 4.55 -9.47 8.81
CA LYS A 142 4.95 -10.82 9.24
C LYS A 142 5.12 -11.78 8.07
N ILE A 143 4.20 -11.74 7.10
CA ILE A 143 4.27 -12.59 5.91
C ILE A 143 5.50 -12.24 5.07
N VAL A 144 5.70 -10.94 4.78
CA VAL A 144 6.85 -10.47 3.99
C VAL A 144 8.17 -10.84 4.66
N THR A 145 8.29 -10.64 5.98
CA THR A 145 9.53 -10.98 6.70
C THR A 145 9.78 -12.48 6.77
N ALA A 146 8.74 -13.31 6.80
CA ALA A 146 8.90 -14.76 6.73
C ALA A 146 9.35 -15.22 5.33
N ASP A 147 8.85 -14.58 4.27
CA ASP A 147 9.10 -14.92 2.86
C ASP A 147 10.47 -14.43 2.36
N GLU A 148 11.12 -13.45 3.02
CA GLU A 148 12.48 -13.00 2.67
C GLU A 148 13.59 -14.03 3.00
N HIS A 149 13.26 -15.15 3.64
CA HIS A 149 14.20 -16.19 4.07
C HIS A 149 14.04 -17.55 3.35
N ASP A 150 13.11 -17.68 2.40
CA ASP A 150 12.91 -18.86 1.53
C ASP A 150 13.38 -18.60 0.08
#